data_AF-A0A9D7NRS7-F1
#
_entry.id   AF-A0A9D7NRS7-F1
#
_cell.length_a   1.000
_cell.length_b   1.000
_cell.length_c   1.000
_cell.angle_alpha   90.00
_cell.angle_beta   90.00
_cell.angle_gamma   90.00
#
_symmetry.space_group_name_H-M   'P 1'
#
loop_
_entity.id
_entity.type
_entity.pdbx_description
1 polymer ?
#
loop_
_entity_poly.entity_id
_entity_poly.type
_entity_poly.pdbx_seq_one_letter_code
_entity_poly.pdbx_strand_id
1 'polypeptide(L)'
;MRHNLRVPSLTLQIGEGRVTVRKTLANTGFLSARILGEECVEGRRTIYLDRRIHQDTDCAEGWVLSGPMTTILTEEPKKSP
;
A
#
# COMPACT_ATOMS: atom_id res chain seq x y z
N MET A 1 -25.90 2.95 -3.17
CA MET A 1 -24.84 3.58 -2.36
C MET A 1 -23.75 4.04 -3.32
N ARG A 2 -23.54 5.35 -3.47
CA ARG A 2 -22.57 5.89 -4.43
C ARG A 2 -21.17 5.63 -3.88
N HIS A 3 -20.37 4.83 -4.58
CA HIS A 3 -18.95 4.72 -4.31
C HIS A 3 -18.32 6.09 -4.53
N ASN A 4 -18.02 6.81 -3.46
CA ASN A 4 -17.09 7.92 -3.53
C ASN A 4 -15.77 7.30 -4.02
N LEU A 5 -15.44 7.51 -5.29
CA LEU A 5 -14.13 7.23 -5.86
C LEU A 5 -13.13 8.05 -5.04
N ARG A 6 -12.63 7.47 -3.95
CA ARG A 6 -11.52 8.05 -3.19
C ARG A 6 -10.33 7.97 -4.14
N VAL A 7 -9.93 9.11 -4.67
CA VAL A 7 -8.67 9.25 -5.37
C VAL A 7 -7.57 8.74 -4.43
N PRO A 8 -6.76 7.75 -4.82
CA PRO A 8 -5.70 7.23 -3.98
C PRO A 8 -4.79 8.37 -3.50
N SER A 9 -4.61 8.50 -2.19
CA SER A 9 -3.69 9.50 -1.63
C SER A 9 -2.23 9.08 -1.79
N LEU A 10 -1.99 7.78 -2.03
CA LEU A 10 -0.67 7.18 -2.27
C LEU A 10 -0.63 6.41 -3.60
N THR A 11 0.49 6.52 -4.30
CA THR A 11 0.90 5.61 -5.37
C THR A 11 2.03 4.73 -4.87
N LEU A 12 1.91 3.41 -5.07
CA LEU A 12 2.90 2.42 -4.67
C LEU A 12 3.61 1.84 -5.89
N GLN A 13 4.93 1.76 -5.81
CA GLN A 13 5.76 0.99 -6.74
C GLN A 13 6.50 -0.08 -5.94
N ILE A 14 6.28 -1.34 -6.30
CA ILE A 14 6.82 -2.51 -5.59
C ILE A 14 7.82 -3.21 -6.50
N GLY A 15 9.05 -3.38 -6.04
CA GLY A 15 10.12 -4.01 -6.81
C GLY A 15 11.46 -3.96 -6.10
N GLU A 16 12.40 -4.80 -6.52
CA GLU A 16 13.80 -4.77 -6.03
C GLU A 16 13.92 -4.85 -4.49
N GLY A 17 13.03 -5.61 -3.84
CA GLY A 17 13.01 -5.74 -2.38
C GLY A 17 12.58 -4.47 -1.63
N ARG A 18 11.93 -3.52 -2.32
CA ARG A 18 11.46 -2.26 -1.75
C ARG A 18 10.04 -1.91 -2.19
N VAL A 19 9.42 -1.06 -1.39
CA VAL A 19 8.20 -0.33 -1.77
C VAL A 19 8.50 1.16 -1.76
N THR A 20 8.34 1.79 -2.91
CA THR A 20 8.44 3.23 -3.09
C THR A 20 7.04 3.82 -3.10
N VAL A 21 6.86 4.90 -2.34
CA VAL A 21 5.59 5.58 -2.12
C VAL A 21 5.71 7.02 -2.54
N ARG A 22 4.69 7.48 -3.27
CA ARG A 22 4.50 8.88 -3.59
C ARG A 22 3.14 9.35 -3.08
N LYS A 23 3.10 10.50 -2.41
CA LYS A 23 1.82 11.16 -2.06
C LYS A 23 1.26 11.86 -3.30
N THR A 24 0.00 11.59 -3.62
CA THR A 24 -0.66 12.13 -4.83
C THR A 24 -1.00 13.61 -4.68
N LEU A 25 -1.45 14.02 -3.50
CA LEU A 25 -2.00 15.36 -3.25
C LEU A 25 -0.99 16.33 -2.63
N ALA A 26 0.06 15.82 -1.98
CA ALA A 26 1.13 16.62 -1.42
C ALA A 26 2.36 16.42 -2.32
N ASN A 27 2.90 17.51 -2.87
CA ASN A 27 4.11 17.49 -3.71
C ASN A 27 5.40 17.22 -2.87
N THR A 28 5.30 16.31 -1.92
CA THR A 28 6.35 15.90 -0.99
C THR A 28 7.06 14.69 -1.56
N GLY A 29 8.37 14.60 -1.33
CA GLY A 29 9.26 13.60 -1.92
C GLY A 29 8.86 12.13 -1.73
N PHE A 30 9.60 11.26 -2.40
CA PHE A 30 9.39 9.81 -2.36
C PHE A 30 9.85 9.23 -1.01
N LEU A 31 9.04 8.33 -0.47
CA LEU A 31 9.45 7.47 0.64
C LEU A 31 9.75 6.08 0.11
N SER A 32 10.77 5.42 0.64
CA SER A 32 11.11 4.04 0.25
C SER A 32 11.32 3.19 1.49
N ALA A 33 10.61 2.07 1.56
CA ALA A 33 10.71 1.09 2.64
C ALA A 33 11.25 -0.24 2.10
N ARG A 34 12.01 -0.95 2.92
CA ARG A 34 12.52 -2.28 2.60
C ARG A 34 11.43 -3.32 2.86
N ILE A 35 11.30 -4.29 1.95
CA ILE A 35 10.45 -5.47 2.15
C ILE A 35 11.16 -6.43 3.11
N LEU A 36 10.51 -6.75 4.22
CA LEU A 36 10.98 -7.73 5.21
C LEU A 36 10.56 -9.15 4.86
N GLY A 37 9.42 -9.29 4.19
CA GLY A 37 8.87 -10.57 3.78
C GLY A 37 7.60 -10.39 2.96
N GLU A 38 7.23 -11.44 2.25
CA GLU A 38 6.01 -11.53 1.48
C GLU A 38 5.31 -12.87 1.76
N GLU A 39 3.99 -12.83 1.85
CA GLU A 39 3.15 -14.00 2.02
C GLU A 39 2.05 -13.99 0.96
N CYS A 40 1.74 -15.16 0.41
CA CYS A 40 0.61 -15.33 -0.50
C CYS A 40 -0.29 -16.43 0.06
N VAL A 41 -1.46 -16.03 0.57
CA VAL A 41 -2.43 -16.93 1.21
C VAL A 41 -3.79 -16.71 0.55
N GLU A 42 -4.42 -17.78 0.07
CA GLU A 42 -5.74 -17.73 -0.57
C GLU A 42 -5.85 -16.69 -1.69
N GLY A 43 -4.78 -16.53 -2.48
CA GLY A 43 -4.72 -15.55 -3.57
C GLY A 43 -4.59 -14.08 -3.11
N ARG A 44 -4.36 -13.84 -1.81
CA ARG A 44 -4.04 -12.52 -1.26
C ARG A 44 -2.55 -12.41 -1.01
N ARG A 45 -1.92 -11.44 -1.66
CA ARG A 45 -0.52 -11.09 -1.41
C ARG A 45 -0.42 -10.11 -0.26
N THR A 46 0.41 -10.42 0.73
CA THR A 46 0.73 -9.55 1.86
C THR A 46 2.23 -9.23 1.88
N ILE A 47 2.59 -7.96 2.04
CA ILE A 47 3.97 -7.47 2.07
C ILE A 47 4.22 -6.76 3.39
N TYR A 48 5.28 -7.16 4.08
CA TYR A 48 5.70 -6.57 5.36
C TYR A 48 6.86 -5.61 5.13
N LEU A 49 6.75 -4.39 5.64
CA LEU A 49 7.75 -3.34 5.43
C LEU A 49 8.55 -3.01 6.70
N ASP A 50 9.77 -2.51 6.51
CA ASP A 50 10.68 -2.14 7.62
C ASP A 50 10.25 -0.90 8.41
N ARG A 51 9.29 -0.15 7.89
CA ARG A 51 8.78 1.07 8.51
C ARG A 51 7.36 1.37 8.06
N ARG A 52 6.72 2.29 8.77
CA ARG A 52 5.44 2.86 8.37
C ARG A 52 5.62 3.88 7.24
N ILE A 53 4.83 3.74 6.17
CA ILE A 53 4.85 4.60 4.97
C ILE A 53 3.54 5.36 4.73
N HIS A 54 2.55 5.20 5.59
CA HIS A 54 1.20 5.74 5.43
C HIS A 54 0.65 6.31 6.74
N GLN A 55 -0.29 7.24 6.65
CA GLN A 55 -1.18 7.70 7.73
C GLN A 55 -2.49 6.91 7.72
N ASP A 56 -3.25 6.90 8.82
CA ASP A 56 -4.51 6.13 8.91
C ASP A 56 -5.56 6.55 7.87
N THR A 57 -5.46 7.79 7.37
CA THR A 57 -6.35 8.33 6.34
C THR A 57 -5.87 8.07 4.92
N ASP A 58 -4.67 7.53 4.75
CA ASP A 58 -4.10 7.26 3.43
C ASP A 58 -4.77 6.06 2.76
N CYS A 59 -4.81 6.08 1.43
CA CYS A 59 -5.33 4.98 0.61
C CYS A 59 -4.45 4.77 -0.62
N ALA A 60 -4.27 3.50 -0.99
CA ALA A 60 -3.52 3.08 -2.18
C ALA A 60 -4.42 2.18 -3.02
N GLU A 61 -4.35 2.33 -4.34
CA GLU A 61 -5.17 1.54 -5.26
C GLU A 61 -4.84 0.04 -5.18
N GLY A 62 -5.86 -0.78 -4.93
CA GLY A 62 -5.71 -2.24 -4.86
C GLY A 62 -4.96 -2.75 -3.63
N TRP A 63 -4.68 -1.90 -2.64
CA TRP A 63 -3.96 -2.27 -1.43
C TRP A 63 -4.67 -1.77 -0.17
N VAL A 64 -4.86 -2.68 0.78
CA VAL A 64 -5.18 -2.33 2.16
C VAL A 64 -3.89 -2.02 2.90
N LEU A 65 -3.83 -0.84 3.50
CA LEU A 65 -2.71 -0.37 4.32
C LEU A 65 -3.03 -0.58 5.79
N SER A 66 -2.15 -1.23 6.54
CA SER A 66 -2.34 -1.45 7.97
C SER A 66 -1.02 -1.47 8.75
N GLY A 67 -1.13 -1.41 10.08
CA GLY A 67 -0.01 -1.54 11.00
C GLY A 67 0.41 -0.22 11.66
N PRO A 68 0.63 -0.21 12.99
CA PRO A 68 0.91 1.03 13.74
C PRO A 68 2.37 1.50 13.63
N MET A 69 3.32 0.58 13.46
CA MET A 69 4.78 0.85 13.44
C MET A 69 5.44 0.47 12.11
N THR A 70 4.99 -0.61 11.50
CA THR A 70 5.35 -1.04 10.15
C THR A 70 4.13 -0.98 9.26
N THR A 71 4.34 -0.86 7.96
CA THR A 71 3.24 -1.02 7.01
C THR A 71 3.14 -2.46 6.54
N ILE A 72 1.95 -3.00 6.64
CA ILE A 72 1.53 -4.26 6.04
C ILE A 72 0.64 -3.87 4.86
N LEU A 73 1.06 -4.28 3.66
CA LEU A 73 0.28 -4.10 2.43
C LEU A 73 -0.42 -5.42 2.12
N THR A 74 -1.74 -5.42 2.01
CA THR A 74 -2.49 -6.60 1.55
C THR A 74 -3.22 -6.27 0.27
N GLU A 75 -2.97 -7.03 -0.80
CA GLU A 75 -3.60 -6.84 -2.10
C GLU A 75 -5.10 -7.13 -1.98
N GLU A 76 -5.93 -6.21 -2.49
CA GLU A 76 -7.36 -6.43 -2.55
C GLU A 76 -7.68 -7.58 -3.51
N PRO A 77 -8.59 -8.49 -3.15
CA PRO A 77 -8.99 -9.56 -4.06
C PRO A 77 -9.54 -8.96 -5.35
N LYS A 78 -8.93 -9.32 -6.48
CA LYS A 78 -9.44 -8.92 -7.80
C LYS A 78 -10.89 -9.36 -7.91
N LYS A 79 -11.83 -8.42 -7.97
CA LYS A 79 -13.19 -8.73 -8.39
C LYS A 79 -13.11 -9.22 -9.82
N SER A 80 -13.36 -10.52 -10.03
CA SER A 80 -13.69 -11.02 -11.36
C SER A 80 -14.86 -10.19 -11.91
N PRO A 81 -14.78 -9.70 -13.17
CA PRO A 81 -15.87 -8.97 -13.80
C PRO A 81 -17.14 -9.81 -13.94
#